data_AF-A0AAP6ZPV6-F1
#
_entry.id   AF-A0AAP6ZPV6-F1
#
_cell.length_a   1.000
_cell.length_b   1.000
_cell.length_c   1.000
_cell.angle_alpha   90.00
_cell.angle_beta   90.00
_cell.angle_gamma   90.00
#
_symmetry.space_group_name_H-M   'P 1'
#
loop_
_entity.id
_entity.type
_entity.pdbx_description
1 polymer ?
#
loop_
_entity_poly.entity_id
_entity_poly.type
_entity_poly.pdbx_seq_one_letter_code
_entity_poly.pdbx_strand_id
1 'polypeptide(L)'
;MRYLAHFTVEGGFYGDLSPIRTHKDLFDCVYDRVKFLELLDDNNGIEKDPSDFTEEQLLEIYKNVSMREFIELLDNFEDVRALSDHPRYQKLCNDFAEFHQITNITE
;
A
#
# COMPACT_ATOMS: atom_id res chain seq x y z
N MET A 1 4.49 -4.58 12.38
CA MET A 1 3.70 -4.70 11.14
C MET A 1 3.45 -3.29 10.66
N ARG A 2 3.63 -3.04 9.37
CA ARG A 2 3.39 -1.73 8.75
C ARG A 2 2.16 -1.77 7.87
N TYR A 3 1.78 -0.63 7.34
CA TYR A 3 0.55 -0.46 6.58
C TYR A 3 0.84 0.31 5.30
N LEU A 4 0.55 -0.32 4.16
CA LEU A 4 0.54 0.36 2.88
C LEU A 4 -0.87 0.91 2.65
N ALA A 5 -1.01 2.22 2.62
CA ALA A 5 -2.26 2.89 2.28
C ALA A 5 -2.19 3.41 0.85
N HIS A 6 -3.20 3.11 0.04
CA HIS A 6 -3.36 3.73 -1.27
C HIS A 6 -4.81 4.17 -1.51
N PHE A 7 -5.02 5.42 -1.91
CA PHE A 7 -6.37 5.94 -2.14
C PHE A 7 -6.45 7.17 -3.05
N THR A 8 -7.63 7.41 -3.58
CA THR A 8 -8.01 8.59 -4.39
C THR A 8 -9.04 9.41 -3.64
N VAL A 9 -8.94 10.73 -3.78
CA VAL A 9 -9.94 11.67 -3.24
C VAL A 9 -10.70 12.38 -4.37
N GLU A 10 -10.01 12.71 -5.46
CA GLU A 10 -10.58 13.40 -6.61
C GLU A 10 -11.17 12.42 -7.63
N GLY A 11 -12.35 12.74 -8.18
CA GLY A 11 -13.01 11.91 -9.21
C GLY A 11 -13.81 10.72 -8.67
N GLY A 12 -13.90 10.58 -7.35
CA GLY A 12 -14.61 9.51 -6.65
C GLY A 12 -13.67 8.69 -5.78
N PHE A 13 -14.10 8.35 -4.56
CA PHE A 13 -13.25 7.61 -3.64
C PHE A 13 -13.09 6.16 -4.05
N TYR A 14 -11.84 5.76 -4.28
CA TYR A 14 -11.33 4.40 -4.26
C TYR A 14 -10.14 4.36 -3.29
N GLY A 15 -10.01 3.31 -2.50
CA GLY A 15 -8.86 3.14 -1.63
C GLY A 15 -8.82 1.76 -1.02
N ASP A 16 -7.62 1.36 -0.62
CA ASP A 16 -7.34 0.07 -0.03
C ASP A 16 -6.13 0.15 0.91
N LEU A 17 -6.06 -0.77 1.85
CA LEU A 17 -5.07 -0.85 2.92
C LEU A 17 -4.51 -2.26 2.93
N SER A 18 -3.18 -2.39 2.93
CA SER A 18 -2.51 -3.69 2.96
C SER A 18 -1.57 -3.80 4.15
N PRO A 19 -1.63 -4.89 4.95
CA PRO A 19 -0.67 -5.13 6.02
C PRO A 19 0.65 -5.62 5.45
N ILE A 20 1.74 -4.93 5.76
CA ILE A 20 3.09 -5.26 5.31
C ILE A 20 3.90 -5.78 6.50
N ARG A 21 4.16 -7.10 6.54
CA ARG A 21 4.93 -7.75 7.61
C ARG A 21 6.37 -8.02 7.19
N THR A 22 6.60 -8.19 5.90
CA THR A 22 7.92 -8.47 5.34
C THR A 22 8.20 -7.60 4.12
N HIS A 23 9.48 -7.53 3.71
CA HIS A 23 9.87 -6.91 2.44
C HIS A 23 9.20 -7.59 1.25
N LYS A 24 9.04 -8.92 1.30
CA LYS A 24 8.31 -9.68 0.29
C LYS A 24 6.84 -9.25 0.19
N ASP A 25 6.17 -8.98 1.30
CA ASP A 25 4.77 -8.52 1.27
C ASP A 25 4.65 -7.19 0.49
N LEU A 26 5.62 -6.28 0.67
CA LEU A 26 5.66 -5.02 -0.08
C LEU A 26 5.90 -5.28 -1.57
N PHE A 27 6.89 -6.13 -1.88
CA PHE A 27 7.18 -6.52 -3.26
C PHE A 27 5.94 -7.10 -3.95
N ASP A 28 5.24 -8.03 -3.31
CA ASP A 28 4.05 -8.69 -3.87
C ASP A 28 2.93 -7.67 -4.14
N CYS A 29 2.71 -6.71 -3.23
CA CYS A 29 1.74 -5.62 -3.43
C CYS A 29 2.09 -4.74 -4.64
N VAL A 30 3.37 -4.40 -4.81
CA VAL A 30 3.84 -3.58 -5.94
C VAL A 30 3.76 -4.39 -7.23
N TYR A 31 4.15 -5.66 -7.18
CA TYR A 31 4.11 -6.59 -8.30
C TYR A 31 2.70 -6.72 -8.87
N ASP A 32 1.70 -6.98 -8.02
CA ASP A 32 0.31 -7.08 -8.47
C ASP A 32 -0.17 -5.79 -9.16
N ARG A 33 0.31 -4.63 -8.71
CA ARG A 33 0.00 -3.33 -9.32
C ARG A 33 0.67 -3.14 -10.68
N VAL A 34 1.91 -3.62 -10.86
CA VAL A 34 2.72 -3.37 -12.07
C VAL A 34 2.89 -4.57 -12.98
N LYS A 35 2.24 -5.70 -12.69
CA LYS A 35 2.42 -6.98 -13.39
C LYS A 35 2.31 -6.87 -14.92
N PHE A 36 1.39 -6.06 -15.42
CA PHE A 36 1.19 -5.88 -16.87
C PHE A 36 2.16 -4.88 -17.51
N LEU A 37 3.01 -4.23 -16.72
CA LEU A 37 4.04 -3.30 -17.16
C LEU A 37 5.43 -3.95 -17.17
N GLU A 38 5.55 -5.19 -16.68
CA GLU A 38 6.79 -5.98 -16.66
C GLU A 38 7.97 -5.27 -15.94
N LEU A 39 7.67 -4.32 -15.05
CA LEU A 39 8.69 -3.49 -14.37
C LEU A 39 9.51 -4.29 -13.35
N LEU A 40 8.93 -5.35 -12.81
CA LEU A 40 9.54 -6.25 -11.83
C LEU A 40 9.83 -7.64 -12.41
N ASP A 41 9.70 -7.80 -13.73
CA ASP A 41 10.05 -9.03 -14.43
C ASP A 41 11.43 -8.90 -15.11
N ASP A 42 12.06 -10.04 -15.38
CA ASP A 42 13.25 -10.14 -16.22
C ASP A 42 12.90 -10.08 -17.72
N ASN A 43 13.91 -10.18 -18.59
CA ASN A 43 13.71 -10.14 -20.04
C ASN A 43 12.90 -11.32 -20.60
N ASN A 44 12.62 -12.35 -19.79
CA ASN A 44 11.82 -13.51 -20.15
C ASN A 44 10.40 -13.45 -19.55
N GLY A 45 10.04 -12.35 -18.88
CA GLY A 45 8.76 -12.22 -18.18
C GLY A 45 8.68 -13.02 -16.88
N ILE A 46 9.83 -13.32 -16.26
CA ILE A 46 9.91 -14.02 -14.96
C ILE A 46 10.09 -12.98 -13.86
N GLU A 47 9.25 -13.07 -12.82
CA GLU A 47 9.34 -12.24 -11.62
C GLU A 47 10.77 -12.27 -11.03
N LYS A 48 11.35 -11.09 -10.80
CA LYS A 48 12.66 -10.91 -10.18
C LYS A 48 12.61 -11.20 -8.68
N ASP A 49 13.78 -11.41 -8.07
CA ASP A 49 13.83 -11.66 -6.64
C ASP A 49 13.50 -10.38 -5.86
N PRO A 50 12.65 -10.43 -4.82
CA PRO A 50 12.36 -9.25 -3.99
C PRO A 50 13.60 -8.56 -3.40
N SER A 51 14.68 -9.30 -3.17
CA SER A 51 15.94 -8.76 -2.66
C SER A 51 16.72 -7.92 -3.68
N ASP A 52 16.35 -7.96 -4.97
CA ASP A 52 16.93 -7.09 -6.01
C ASP A 52 16.46 -5.63 -5.91
N PHE A 53 15.46 -5.35 -5.07
CA PHE A 53 14.84 -4.04 -4.92
C PHE A 53 14.89 -3.55 -3.48
N THR A 54 15.28 -2.30 -3.28
CA THR A 54 15.09 -1.63 -2.00
C THR A 54 13.63 -1.23 -1.82
N GLU A 55 13.25 -0.98 -0.58
CA GLU A 55 11.92 -0.47 -0.26
C GLU A 55 11.62 0.86 -0.96
N GLU A 56 12.58 1.79 -1.01
CA GLU A 56 12.36 3.06 -1.69
C GLU A 56 12.09 2.87 -3.18
N GLN A 57 12.82 1.95 -3.83
CA GLN A 57 12.60 1.64 -5.24
C GLN A 57 11.21 1.06 -5.49
N LEU A 58 10.75 0.15 -4.63
CA LEU A 58 9.42 -0.43 -4.73
C LEU A 58 8.32 0.63 -4.58
N LEU A 59 8.46 1.52 -3.60
CA LEU A 59 7.51 2.62 -3.39
C LEU A 59 7.52 3.63 -4.54
N GLU A 60 8.69 3.94 -5.09
CA GLU A 60 8.81 4.82 -6.25
C GLU A 60 8.12 4.21 -7.48
N ILE A 61 8.34 2.92 -7.75
CA ILE A 61 7.66 2.19 -8.82
C ILE A 61 6.14 2.27 -8.65
N TYR A 62 5.63 1.98 -7.44
CA TYR A 62 4.19 2.04 -7.15
C TYR A 62 3.64 3.45 -7.41
N LYS A 63 4.30 4.48 -6.85
CA LYS A 63 3.89 5.89 -6.99
C LYS A 63 3.86 6.33 -8.45
N ASN A 64 4.85 5.93 -9.25
CA ASN A 64 4.96 6.33 -10.65
C ASN A 64 3.84 5.77 -11.53
N VAL A 65 3.33 4.57 -11.24
CA VAL A 65 2.26 3.96 -12.03
C VAL A 65 0.85 4.34 -11.55
N SER A 66 0.73 4.89 -10.35
CA SER A 66 -0.55 5.18 -9.69
C SER A 66 -0.83 6.68 -9.66
N MET A 67 -0.89 7.27 -10.86
CA MET A 67 -1.08 8.70 -11.01
C MET A 67 -2.41 9.13 -10.36
N ARG A 68 -2.35 10.15 -9.48
CA ARG A 68 -3.47 10.72 -8.70
C ARG A 68 -3.92 9.90 -7.47
N GLU A 69 -3.16 8.88 -7.11
CA GLU A 69 -3.37 8.14 -5.85
C GLU A 69 -2.37 8.64 -4.80
N PHE A 70 -2.83 8.78 -3.56
CA PHE A 70 -1.97 8.88 -2.40
C PHE A 70 -1.45 7.49 -2.08
N ILE A 71 -0.15 7.32 -1.92
CA ILE A 71 0.48 6.04 -1.55
C ILE A 71 1.46 6.30 -0.42
N GLU A 72 1.23 5.72 0.74
CA GLU A 72 2.10 5.88 1.90
C GLU A 72 2.30 4.55 2.63
N LEU A 73 3.52 4.31 3.10
CA LEU A 73 3.88 3.16 3.90
C LEU A 73 4.23 3.63 5.31
N LEU A 74 3.44 3.22 6.29
CA LEU A 74 3.46 3.77 7.64
C LEU A 74 3.66 2.67 8.68
N ASP A 75 4.43 2.98 9.72
CA ASP A 75 4.72 2.06 10.83
C ASP A 75 3.58 1.94 11.84
N ASN A 76 2.73 2.97 11.93
CA ASN A 76 1.64 3.07 12.89
C ASN A 76 0.29 3.22 12.18
N PHE A 77 -0.73 2.53 12.71
CA PHE A 77 -2.08 2.59 12.17
C PHE A 77 -2.79 3.92 12.46
N GLU A 78 -2.44 4.61 13.56
CA GLU A 78 -3.01 5.94 13.82
C GLU A 78 -2.55 6.97 12.78
N ASP A 79 -1.30 6.87 12.31
CA ASP A 79 -0.80 7.71 11.22
C ASP A 79 -1.53 7.42 9.91
N VAL A 80 -1.88 6.15 9.65
CA VAL A 80 -2.71 5.76 8.49
C VAL A 80 -4.07 6.44 8.57
N ARG A 81 -4.73 6.39 9.73
CA ARG A 81 -6.02 7.07 9.93
C ARG A 81 -5.94 8.57 9.72
N ALA A 82 -4.82 9.19 10.11
CA ALA A 82 -4.59 10.62 9.97
C ALA A 82 -4.37 11.09 8.51
N LEU A 83 -4.20 10.18 7.55
CA LEU A 83 -3.96 10.54 6.15
C LEU A 83 -5.15 11.26 5.49
N SER A 84 -6.39 11.07 5.95
CA SER A 84 -7.56 11.74 5.38
C SER A 84 -8.79 11.70 6.28
N ASP A 85 -9.48 12.84 6.46
CA ASP A 85 -10.77 12.90 7.16
C ASP A 85 -11.97 12.49 6.28
N HIS A 86 -11.75 12.02 5.05
CA HIS A 86 -12.83 11.67 4.14
C HIS A 86 -13.69 10.52 4.71
N PRO A 87 -15.04 10.61 4.76
CA PRO A 87 -15.88 9.62 5.46
C PRO A 87 -15.70 8.19 4.96
N ARG A 88 -15.46 8.00 3.66
CA ARG A 88 -15.22 6.66 3.10
C ARG A 88 -13.83 6.12 3.46
N TYR A 89 -12.83 6.98 3.61
CA TYR A 89 -11.51 6.60 4.08
C TYR A 89 -11.56 6.18 5.54
N GLN A 90 -12.23 6.97 6.38
CA GLN A 90 -12.45 6.62 7.79
C GLN A 90 -13.20 5.29 7.94
N LYS A 91 -14.21 5.04 7.09
CA LYS A 91 -14.89 3.73 7.05
C LYS A 91 -13.92 2.59 6.67
N LEU A 92 -13.11 2.77 5.63
CA LEU A 92 -12.09 1.80 5.20
C LEU A 92 -11.13 1.47 6.34
N CYS A 93 -10.61 2.48 7.05
CA CYS A 93 -9.76 2.27 8.22
C CYS A 93 -10.47 1.48 9.33
N ASN A 94 -11.74 1.78 9.61
CA ASN A 94 -12.50 1.06 10.65
C ASN A 94 -12.72 -0.41 10.28
N ASP A 95 -13.17 -0.68 9.05
CA ASP A 95 -13.39 -2.04 8.55
C ASP A 95 -12.09 -2.85 8.58
N PHE A 96 -10.97 -2.24 8.16
CA PHE A 96 -9.65 -2.86 8.17
C PHE A 96 -9.16 -3.17 9.59
N ALA A 97 -9.32 -2.22 10.52
CA ALA A 97 -8.94 -2.39 11.92
C ALA A 97 -9.75 -3.51 12.60
N GLU A 98 -11.06 -3.57 12.35
CA GLU A 98 -11.92 -4.64 12.85
C GLU A 98 -11.48 -6.01 12.32
N PHE A 99 -11.29 -6.12 11.00
CA PHE A 99 -10.89 -7.36 10.35
C PHE A 99 -9.54 -7.88 10.86
N HIS A 100 -8.57 -6.99 11.06
CA HIS A 100 -7.23 -7.33 11.54
C HIS A 100 -7.09 -7.31 13.08
N GLN A 101 -8.17 -7.07 13.82
CA GLN A 101 -8.17 -6.96 15.29
C GLN A 101 -7.15 -5.93 15.81
N ILE A 102 -7.01 -4.81 15.10
CA ILE A 102 -6.15 -3.70 15.53
C ILE A 102 -6.91 -2.95 16.63
N THR A 103 -6.62 -3.28 17.88
CA THR A 103 -7.12 -2.53 19.03
C THR A 103 -6.41 -1.19 19.08
N ASN A 104 -7.16 -0.09 18.95
CA ASN A 104 -6.68 1.25 19.26
C ASN A 104 -6.03 1.22 20.64
N ILE A 105 -4.71 1.40 20.71
CA ILE A 105 -4.04 1.75 21.97
C ILE A 105 -4.25 3.26 22.13
N THR A 106 -5.47 3.66 22.48
CA THR A 106 -5.70 4.98 23.04
C THR A 106 -5.23 4.94 24.50
N GLU A 107 -4.00 5.39 24.75
CA GLU A 107 -3.61 5.93 26.07
C GLU A 107 -4.10 7.37 26.21
#